data_AF-A0A7X6QCB7-F1
#
_entry.id   AF-A0A7X6QCB7-F1
#
_cell.length_a   1.000
_cell.length_b   1.000
_cell.length_c   1.000
_cell.angle_alpha   90.00
_cell.angle_beta   90.00
_cell.angle_gamma   90.00
#
_symmetry.space_group_name_H-M   'P 1'
#
loop_
_entity.id
_entity.type
_entity.pdbx_description
1 polymer ?
#
loop_
_entity_poly.entity_id
_entity_poly.type
_entity_poly.pdbx_seq_one_letter_code
_entity_poly.pdbx_strand_id
1 'polypeptide(L)'
;MAHIRKTDTKPARTRIIQIRVTEEEFEQISRKASDAGMSISAMGRKAILRVRLYRRLSERECQLMAGLSDQRADLVNVTNALNGVPENVKRLLFVDLEFMRRWLAAVNRIVNALSDFLNRVMQ
;
A
#
# COMPACT_ATOMS: atom_id res chain seq x y z
N MET A 1 9.60 47.50 -26.72
CA MET A 1 9.46 46.03 -26.66
C MET A 1 9.00 45.63 -25.26
N ALA A 2 7.73 45.27 -25.09
CA ALA A 2 7.21 44.78 -23.81
C ALA A 2 7.02 43.26 -23.88
N HIS A 3 7.89 42.51 -23.18
CA HIS A 3 7.74 41.07 -22.99
C HIS A 3 6.62 40.81 -21.98
N ILE A 4 5.43 40.43 -22.47
CA ILE A 4 4.35 39.94 -21.62
C ILE A 4 4.71 38.53 -21.16
N ARG A 5 4.96 38.40 -19.85
CA ARG A 5 5.16 37.11 -19.17
C ARG A 5 3.91 36.25 -19.37
N LYS A 6 4.06 35.08 -20.01
CA LYS A 6 3.02 34.05 -20.02
C LYS A 6 2.79 33.60 -18.58
N THR A 7 1.65 33.94 -18.01
CA THR A 7 1.21 33.41 -16.72
C THR A 7 0.83 31.95 -16.93
N ASP A 8 1.54 31.03 -16.29
CA ASP A 8 1.17 29.60 -16.22
C ASP A 8 -0.26 29.50 -15.66
N THR A 9 -1.23 29.38 -16.55
CA THR A 9 -2.64 29.40 -16.20
C THR A 9 -3.05 27.96 -15.95
N LYS A 10 -3.48 27.64 -14.72
CA LYS A 10 -3.96 26.30 -14.38
C LYS A 10 -5.03 25.88 -15.40
N PRO A 11 -4.98 24.63 -15.91
CA PRO A 11 -5.91 24.18 -16.93
C PRO A 11 -7.36 24.34 -16.45
N ALA A 12 -8.22 24.85 -17.35
CA ALA A 12 -9.63 25.05 -17.07
C ALA A 12 -10.32 23.71 -16.81
N ARG A 13 -11.28 23.69 -15.88
CA ARG A 13 -12.09 22.50 -15.59
C ARG A 13 -13.19 22.38 -16.63
N THR A 14 -13.16 21.33 -17.46
CA THR A 14 -14.05 21.17 -18.64
C THR A 14 -15.09 20.06 -18.49
N ARG A 15 -15.07 19.28 -17.41
CA ARG A 15 -15.96 18.13 -17.18
C ARG A 15 -16.71 18.26 -15.87
N ILE A 16 -17.95 17.75 -15.85
CA ILE A 16 -18.84 17.77 -14.69
C ILE A 16 -19.09 16.33 -14.22
N ILE A 17 -19.05 16.13 -12.91
CA ILE A 17 -19.47 14.88 -12.25
C ILE A 17 -20.78 15.21 -11.51
N GLN A 18 -21.86 14.52 -11.84
CA GLN A 18 -23.16 14.68 -11.17
C GLN A 18 -23.41 13.51 -10.22
N ILE A 19 -23.80 13.82 -8.99
CA ILE A 19 -24.16 12.83 -7.96
C ILE A 19 -25.53 13.25 -7.42
N ARG A 20 -26.50 12.35 -7.48
CA ARG A 20 -27.81 12.56 -6.85
C ARG A 20 -27.71 12.16 -5.39
N VAL A 21 -28.25 13.00 -4.52
CA VAL A 21 -28.26 12.80 -3.08
C VAL A 21 -29.69 12.99 -2.58
N THR A 22 -29.97 12.41 -1.42
CA THR A 22 -31.17 12.69 -0.63
C THR A 22 -31.09 14.07 0.00
N GLU A 23 -32.22 14.59 0.48
CA GLU A 23 -32.27 15.88 1.19
C GLU A 23 -31.38 15.87 2.44
N GLU A 24 -31.42 14.77 3.21
CA GLU A 24 -30.63 14.62 4.42
C GLU A 24 -29.12 14.64 4.12
N GLU A 25 -28.68 13.92 3.07
CA GLU A 25 -27.29 13.94 2.61
C GLU A 25 -26.87 15.35 2.16
N PHE A 26 -27.76 16.07 1.46
CA PHE A 26 -27.49 17.44 1.01
C PHE A 26 -27.28 18.40 2.20
N GLU A 27 -28.12 18.35 3.22
CA GLU A 27 -27.97 19.16 4.44
C GLU A 27 -26.66 18.83 5.18
N GLN A 28 -26.31 17.55 5.29
CA GLN A 28 -25.07 17.12 5.93
C GLN A 28 -23.83 17.63 5.17
N ILE A 29 -23.82 17.50 3.83
CA ILE A 29 -22.73 17.97 2.98
C ILE A 29 -22.63 19.50 3.04
N SER A 30 -23.76 20.20 3.01
CA SER A 30 -23.81 21.68 3.07
C SER A 30 -23.26 22.21 4.39
N ARG A 31 -23.65 21.62 5.52
CA ARG A 31 -23.11 21.96 6.85
C ARG A 31 -21.59 21.75 6.90
N LYS A 32 -21.12 20.56 6.52
CA LYS A 32 -19.68 20.25 6.47
C LYS A 32 -18.89 21.23 5.58
N ALA A 33 -19.50 21.70 4.48
CA ALA A 33 -18.87 22.62 3.54
C ALA A 33 -18.77 24.03 4.14
N SER A 34 -19.84 24.45 4.79
CA SER A 34 -19.90 25.71 5.54
C SER A 34 -18.87 25.75 6.67
N ASP A 35 -18.82 24.72 7.50
CA ASP A 35 -17.86 24.60 8.62
C ASP A 35 -16.42 24.65 8.12
N ALA A 36 -16.15 24.09 6.95
CA ALA A 36 -14.83 24.07 6.33
C ALA A 36 -14.52 25.32 5.48
N GLY A 37 -15.44 26.30 5.42
CA GLY A 37 -15.27 27.55 4.67
C GLY A 37 -15.08 27.36 3.17
N MET A 38 -15.66 26.31 2.58
CA MET A 38 -15.48 25.98 1.16
C MET A 38 -16.81 25.62 0.48
N SER A 39 -16.88 25.76 -0.85
CA SER A 39 -18.07 25.34 -1.58
C SER A 39 -18.22 23.82 -1.61
N ILE A 40 -19.45 23.33 -1.74
CA ILE A 40 -19.76 21.90 -1.88
C ILE A 40 -18.95 21.27 -3.01
N SER A 41 -18.83 21.94 -4.16
CA SER A 41 -18.03 21.44 -5.30
C SER A 41 -16.53 21.37 -4.98
N ALA A 42 -15.99 22.32 -4.21
CA ALA A 42 -14.59 22.28 -3.80
C ALA A 42 -14.33 21.16 -2.79
N MET A 43 -15.22 20.99 -1.80
CA MET A 43 -15.15 19.87 -0.86
C MET A 43 -15.28 18.53 -1.58
N GLY A 44 -16.32 18.34 -2.40
CA GLY A 44 -16.57 17.10 -3.13
C GLY A 44 -15.38 16.71 -4.01
N ARG A 45 -14.79 17.68 -4.73
CA ARG A 45 -13.56 17.46 -5.50
C ARG A 45 -12.42 16.99 -4.62
N LYS A 46 -12.19 17.63 -3.48
CA LYS A 46 -11.12 17.27 -2.53
C LYS A 46 -11.36 15.88 -1.93
N ALA A 47 -12.60 15.54 -1.63
CA ALA A 47 -12.98 14.23 -1.11
C ALA A 47 -12.74 13.13 -2.15
N ILE A 48 -13.27 13.29 -3.37
CA ILE A 48 -13.13 12.31 -4.47
C ILE A 48 -11.66 12.10 -4.83
N LEU A 49 -10.88 13.18 -4.94
CA LEU A 49 -9.45 13.07 -5.29
C LEU A 49 -8.56 12.54 -4.14
N ARG A 50 -9.03 12.60 -2.90
CA ARG A 50 -8.30 12.06 -1.73
C ARG A 50 -8.71 10.65 -1.37
N VAL A 51 -9.85 10.17 -1.85
CA VAL A 51 -10.34 8.85 -1.50
C VAL A 51 -9.39 7.81 -2.10
N ARG A 52 -8.80 6.97 -1.24
CA ARG A 52 -8.05 5.81 -1.69
C ARG A 52 -9.05 4.67 -1.87
N LEU A 53 -9.50 4.45 -3.10
CA LEU A 53 -10.28 3.26 -3.42
C LEU A 53 -9.34 2.06 -3.42
N TYR A 54 -9.55 1.11 -2.52
CA TYR A 54 -8.83 -0.15 -2.56
C TYR A 54 -9.31 -0.91 -3.82
N ARG A 55 -8.42 -1.04 -4.80
CA ARG A 55 -8.64 -1.98 -5.91
C ARG A 55 -8.61 -3.39 -5.32
N ARG A 56 -9.53 -4.27 -5.75
CA ARG A 56 -9.38 -5.71 -5.47
C ARG A 56 -8.03 -6.16 -6.03
N LEU A 57 -7.30 -6.97 -5.25
CA LEU A 57 -6.08 -7.61 -5.72
C LEU A 57 -6.40 -8.34 -7.04
N SER A 58 -5.57 -8.10 -8.05
CA SER A 58 -5.59 -8.88 -9.28
C SER A 58 -5.28 -10.35 -8.96
N GLU A 59 -5.69 -11.25 -9.84
CA GLU A 59 -5.39 -12.67 -9.71
C GLU A 59 -3.90 -12.93 -9.51
N ARG A 60 -3.05 -12.15 -10.20
CA ARG A 60 -1.60 -12.24 -10.05
C ARG A 60 -1.11 -11.79 -8.67
N GLU A 61 -1.69 -10.73 -8.11
CA GLU A 61 -1.34 -10.28 -6.76
C GLU A 61 -1.82 -11.26 -5.68
N CYS A 62 -2.98 -11.90 -5.88
CA CYS A 62 -3.43 -12.99 -5.03
C CYS A 62 -2.46 -14.18 -5.05
N GLN A 63 -1.95 -14.56 -6.23
CA GLN A 63 -0.93 -15.62 -6.35
C GLN A 63 0.37 -15.24 -5.62
N LEU A 64 0.80 -13.98 -5.73
CA LEU A 64 1.97 -13.48 -5.00
C LEU A 64 1.76 -13.52 -3.48
N MET A 65 0.56 -13.16 -3.00
CA MET A 65 0.22 -13.29 -1.58
C MET A 65 0.22 -14.74 -1.09
N ALA A 66 -0.30 -15.67 -1.90
CA ALA A 66 -0.27 -17.10 -1.58
C ALA A 66 1.18 -17.59 -1.45
N GLY A 67 2.04 -17.25 -2.43
CA GLY A 67 3.46 -17.57 -2.37
C GLY A 67 4.18 -16.97 -1.14
N LEU A 68 3.84 -15.74 -0.75
CA LEU A 68 4.35 -15.13 0.48
C LEU A 68 3.93 -15.89 1.74
N SER A 69 2.70 -16.39 1.78
CA SER A 69 2.21 -17.20 2.90
C SER A 69 2.97 -18.52 3.01
N ASP A 70 3.24 -19.17 1.88
CA ASP A 70 4.01 -20.42 1.83
C ASP A 70 5.45 -20.19 2.29
N GLN A 71 6.11 -19.15 1.79
CA GLN A 71 7.48 -18.84 2.21
C GLN A 71 7.55 -18.41 3.69
N ARG A 72 6.53 -17.73 4.22
CA ARG A 72 6.43 -17.46 5.67
C ARG A 72 6.34 -18.76 6.47
N ALA A 73 5.60 -19.75 5.98
CA ALA A 73 5.48 -21.04 6.64
C ALA A 73 6.85 -21.73 6.77
N ASP A 74 7.71 -21.60 5.77
CA ASP A 74 9.09 -22.12 5.85
C ASP A 74 9.89 -21.49 6.99
N LEU A 75 9.84 -20.16 7.19
CA LEU A 75 10.51 -19.51 8.33
C LEU A 75 9.95 -19.97 9.68
N VAL A 76 8.62 -20.10 9.76
CA VAL A 76 7.96 -20.58 10.99
C VAL A 76 8.41 -22.01 11.29
N ASN A 77 8.48 -22.87 10.28
CA ASN A 77 8.94 -24.24 10.42
C ASN A 77 10.40 -24.31 10.88
N VAL A 78 11.30 -23.50 10.33
CA VAL A 78 12.69 -23.46 10.80
C VAL A 78 12.78 -22.90 12.22
N THR A 79 12.03 -21.85 12.55
CA THR A 79 11.97 -21.30 13.92
C THR A 79 11.47 -22.34 14.91
N ASN A 80 10.43 -23.10 14.55
CA ASN A 80 9.90 -24.18 15.36
C ASN A 80 10.89 -25.33 15.53
N ALA A 81 11.57 -25.74 14.45
CA ALA A 81 12.62 -26.75 14.50
C ALA A 81 13.77 -26.30 15.44
N LEU A 82 14.12 -25.02 15.40
CA LEU A 82 15.12 -24.45 16.30
C LEU A 82 14.61 -24.39 17.75
N ASN A 83 13.33 -24.14 18.02
CA ASN A 83 12.83 -24.02 19.40
C ASN A 83 13.12 -25.25 20.28
N GLY A 84 13.12 -26.46 19.72
CA GLY A 84 13.47 -27.69 20.45
C GLY A 84 14.97 -27.92 20.65
N VAL A 85 15.83 -27.10 20.05
CA VAL A 85 17.29 -27.24 20.10
C VAL A 85 17.87 -26.48 21.29
N PRO A 86 18.75 -27.12 22.11
CA PRO A 86 19.48 -26.45 23.18
C PRO A 86 20.30 -25.25 22.68
N GLU A 87 20.43 -24.22 23.51
CA GLU A 87 20.98 -22.93 23.08
C GLU A 87 22.48 -22.95 22.73
N ASN A 88 23.24 -23.87 23.32
CA ASN A 88 24.62 -24.16 22.95
C ASN A 88 24.70 -24.77 21.53
N VAL A 89 23.76 -25.64 21.18
CA VAL A 89 23.68 -26.28 19.85
C VAL A 89 23.18 -25.30 18.79
N LYS A 90 22.22 -24.42 19.13
CA LYS A 90 21.82 -23.30 18.26
C LYS A 90 23.03 -22.44 17.90
N ARG A 91 23.82 -22.02 18.88
CA ARG A 91 25.02 -21.20 18.64
C ARG A 91 25.99 -21.88 17.69
N LEU A 92 26.19 -23.20 17.80
CA LEU A 92 27.04 -23.96 16.89
C LEU A 92 26.47 -24.00 15.46
N LEU A 93 25.15 -24.15 15.29
CA LEU A 93 24.49 -24.10 13.98
C LEU A 93 24.67 -22.75 13.27
N PHE A 94 24.56 -21.63 14.02
CA PHE A 94 24.74 -20.29 13.46
C PHE A 94 26.21 -19.90 13.24
N VAL A 95 27.17 -20.72 13.69
CA VAL A 95 28.61 -20.58 13.37
C VAL A 95 28.97 -21.39 12.12
N ASP A 96 28.20 -22.44 11.80
CA ASP A 96 28.38 -23.21 10.58
C ASP A 96 28.06 -22.36 9.34
N LEU A 97 29.07 -22.19 8.49
CA LEU A 97 29.00 -21.30 7.34
C LEU A 97 28.00 -21.81 6.28
N GLU A 98 27.87 -23.12 6.14
CA GLU A 98 26.95 -23.72 5.18
C GLU A 98 25.49 -23.54 5.62
N PHE A 99 25.21 -23.77 6.90
CA PHE A 99 23.92 -23.49 7.51
C PHE A 99 23.55 -22.01 7.37
N MET A 100 24.45 -21.09 7.75
CA MET A 100 24.22 -19.65 7.63
C MET A 100 23.97 -19.21 6.19
N ARG A 101 24.69 -19.77 5.22
CA ARG A 101 24.47 -19.49 3.80
C ARG A 101 23.07 -19.92 3.35
N ARG A 102 22.62 -21.12 3.75
CA ARG A 102 21.28 -21.64 3.42
C ARG A 102 20.18 -20.84 4.12
N TRP A 103 20.40 -20.48 5.38
CA TRP A 103 19.50 -19.65 6.17
C TRP A 103 19.31 -18.26 5.53
N LEU A 104 20.40 -17.57 5.22
CA LEU A 104 20.36 -16.25 4.56
C LEU A 104 19.71 -16.33 3.18
N ALA A 105 19.95 -17.39 2.40
CA ALA A 105 19.28 -17.58 1.12
C ALA A 105 17.76 -17.73 1.26
N ALA A 106 17.28 -18.44 2.28
CA ALA A 106 15.86 -18.59 2.55
C ALA A 106 15.21 -17.26 2.98
N VAL A 107 15.85 -16.54 3.90
CA VAL A 107 15.39 -15.22 4.36
C VAL A 107 15.36 -14.22 3.21
N ASN A 108 16.41 -14.17 2.39
CA ASN A 108 16.47 -13.26 1.24
C ASN A 108 15.37 -13.52 0.21
N ARG A 109 14.99 -14.78 -0.03
CA ARG A 109 13.86 -15.10 -0.93
C ARG A 109 12.56 -14.47 -0.47
N ILE A 110 12.32 -14.44 0.85
CA ILE A 110 11.11 -13.87 1.44
C ILE A 110 11.14 -12.36 1.40
N VAL A 111 12.27 -11.76 1.78
CA VAL A 111 12.45 -10.30 1.73
C VAL A 111 12.25 -9.79 0.29
N ASN A 112 12.80 -10.49 -0.70
CA ASN A 112 12.62 -10.14 -2.11
C ASN A 112 11.18 -10.30 -2.58
N ALA A 113 10.53 -11.43 -2.27
CA ALA A 113 9.12 -11.64 -2.61
C ALA A 113 8.19 -10.60 -1.97
N LEU A 114 8.48 -10.19 -0.73
CA LEU A 114 7.72 -9.16 -0.03
C LEU A 114 7.94 -7.79 -0.67
N SER A 115 9.19 -7.45 -0.99
CA SER A 115 9.52 -6.21 -1.71
C SER A 115 8.81 -6.15 -3.06
N ASP A 116 8.84 -7.23 -3.84
CA ASP A 116 8.15 -7.32 -5.13
C ASP A 116 6.63 -7.15 -5.00
N PHE A 117 6.02 -7.73 -3.97
CA PHE A 117 4.61 -7.55 -3.68
C PHE A 117 4.28 -6.10 -3.30
N LEU A 118 5.03 -5.51 -2.37
CA LEU A 118 4.82 -4.14 -1.93
C LEU A 118 4.98 -3.13 -3.07
N ASN A 119 5.99 -3.30 -3.93
CA ASN A 119 6.20 -2.45 -5.10
C ASN A 119 5.03 -2.52 -6.10
N ARG A 120 4.33 -3.65 -6.20
CA ARG A 120 3.20 -3.83 -7.12
C ARG A 120 1.89 -3.27 -6.56
N VAL A 121 1.65 -3.40 -5.26
CA VAL A 121 0.41 -2.95 -4.61
C VAL A 121 0.44 -1.45 -4.26
N MET A 122 1.62 -0.84 -4.15
CA MET A 122 1.78 0.59 -3.81
C MET A 122 1.95 1.53 -5.01
N GLN A 123 1.90 1.02 -6.25
CA GLN A 123 1.80 1.83 -7.48
C GLN A 123 0.34 2.08 -7.86
#